data_AF-A0A1V5MPZ9-F1
#
_entry.id   AF-A0A1V5MPZ9-F1
#
_cell.length_a   1.000
_cell.length_b   1.000
_cell.length_c   1.000
_cell.angle_alpha   90.00
_cell.angle_beta   90.00
_cell.angle_gamma   90.00
#
_symmetry.space_group_name_H-M   'P 1'
#
loop_
_entity.id
_entity.type
_entity.pdbx_description
1 polymer ?
#
loop_
_entity_poly.entity_id
_entity_poly.type
_entity_poly.pdbx_seq_one_letter_code
_entity_poly.pdbx_strand_id
1 'polypeptide(L)'
;MPFISVIGTIQPGVLNELADNRTENGFLDRLLFVFPDNLKKEYWSETELKPEIVENWQTIISNLLDVSIIQDETNNPQPEILRFTPEAKQRLFEWQRELTDQSNKPENEAISGINAKIEMYAVRLALILQMVRYACNEGNKQAIGMEAVQGALKLVEYFKKTAIKVHSIVSNANPLDKLPSDKQNLYIALPDTFTTSEGVQVAESMGIAERTFKRFLNNKELFKWIRQGEYEKLF
;
A
#
# COMPACT_ATOMS: atom_id res chain seq x y z
N MET A 1 0.08 -16.94 -17.41
CA MET A 1 -0.12 -15.47 -17.33
C MET A 1 1.18 -14.83 -16.92
N PRO A 2 1.65 -13.78 -17.59
CA PRO A 2 2.80 -13.02 -17.10
C PRO A 2 2.40 -12.34 -15.79
N PHE A 3 3.22 -12.50 -14.76
CA PHE A 3 3.14 -11.74 -13.51
C PHE A 3 4.42 -10.93 -13.37
N ILE A 4 4.32 -9.74 -12.78
CA ILE A 4 5.47 -8.90 -12.47
C ILE A 4 5.49 -8.64 -10.96
N SER A 5 6.60 -9.01 -10.32
CA SER A 5 6.85 -8.67 -8.93
C SER A 5 7.40 -7.26 -8.87
N VAL A 6 6.78 -6.39 -8.08
CA VAL A 6 7.20 -5.00 -7.89
C VAL A 6 7.57 -4.80 -6.42
N ILE A 7 8.78 -4.30 -6.19
CA ILE A 7 9.24 -3.81 -4.90
C ILE A 7 9.92 -2.47 -5.13
N GLY A 8 9.70 -1.52 -4.23
CA GLY A 8 10.27 -0.20 -4.37
C GLY A 8 9.95 0.68 -3.17
N THR A 9 10.57 1.85 -3.15
CA THR A 9 10.30 2.90 -2.19
C THR A 9 9.46 3.98 -2.83
N ILE A 10 8.52 4.55 -2.08
CA ILE A 10 7.76 5.72 -2.49
C ILE A 10 7.91 6.82 -1.45
N GLN A 11 8.03 8.05 -1.91
CA GLN A 11 8.01 9.21 -1.02
C GLN A 11 6.56 9.47 -0.58
N PRO A 12 6.31 9.79 0.71
CA PRO A 12 4.95 10.06 1.18
C PRO A 12 4.19 11.12 0.38
N GLY A 13 4.86 12.17 -0.14
CA GLY A 13 4.21 13.19 -0.98
C GLY A 13 3.67 12.66 -2.32
N VAL A 14 4.38 11.70 -2.94
CA VAL A 14 4.00 11.07 -4.22
C VAL A 14 2.93 9.99 -4.02
N LEU A 15 2.69 9.56 -2.78
CA LEU A 15 1.67 8.57 -2.45
C LEU A 15 0.27 9.04 -2.85
N ASN A 16 -0.01 10.34 -2.71
CA ASN A 16 -1.28 10.94 -3.12
C ASN A 16 -1.47 10.87 -4.64
N GLU A 17 -0.43 11.16 -5.42
CA GLU A 17 -0.48 11.04 -6.89
C GLU A 17 -0.67 9.59 -7.34
N LEU A 18 -0.05 8.63 -6.64
CA LEU A 18 -0.25 7.21 -6.91
C LEU A 18 -1.69 6.77 -6.62
N ALA A 19 -2.32 7.38 -5.63
CA ALA A 19 -3.68 7.08 -5.19
C ALA A 19 -4.75 7.75 -6.06
N ASP A 20 -4.42 8.86 -6.72
CA ASP A 20 -5.36 9.68 -7.48
C ASP A 20 -6.06 8.87 -8.58
N ASN A 21 -7.40 8.82 -8.54
CA ASN A 21 -8.27 8.00 -9.39
C ASN A 21 -8.02 6.47 -9.35
N ARG A 22 -7.31 5.94 -8.34
CA ARG A 22 -6.92 4.51 -8.23
C ARG A 22 -7.29 3.87 -6.89
N THR A 23 -7.83 4.61 -5.95
CA THR A 23 -8.43 4.07 -4.72
C THR A 23 -9.68 3.25 -5.04
N GLU A 24 -10.55 3.74 -5.93
CA GLU A 24 -11.83 3.09 -6.27
C GLU A 24 -11.69 1.75 -7.00
N ASN A 25 -10.57 1.51 -7.71
CA ASN A 25 -10.32 0.24 -8.42
C ASN A 25 -9.51 -0.77 -7.59
N GLY A 26 -9.28 -0.45 -6.30
CA GLY A 26 -8.55 -1.29 -5.35
C GLY A 26 -7.08 -1.49 -5.72
N PHE A 27 -6.46 -0.59 -6.50
CA PHE A 27 -5.05 -0.70 -6.85
C PHE A 27 -4.17 -0.66 -5.61
N LEU A 28 -4.39 0.31 -4.73
CA LEU A 28 -3.62 0.44 -3.49
C LEU A 28 -3.82 -0.75 -2.54
N ASP A 29 -5.01 -1.34 -2.50
CA ASP A 29 -5.31 -2.50 -1.65
C ASP A 29 -4.52 -3.77 -2.05
N ARG A 30 -3.96 -3.79 -3.27
CA ARG A 30 -3.09 -4.88 -3.73
C ARG A 30 -1.66 -4.74 -3.22
N LEU A 31 -1.25 -3.56 -2.76
CA LEU A 31 0.12 -3.31 -2.31
C LEU A 31 0.26 -3.59 -0.81
N LEU A 32 1.38 -4.21 -0.42
CA LEU A 32 1.75 -4.40 0.97
C LEU A 32 2.70 -3.28 1.39
N PHE A 33 2.20 -2.31 2.15
CA PHE A 33 2.98 -1.13 2.55
C PHE A 33 3.83 -1.41 3.79
N VAL A 34 5.13 -1.12 3.70
CA VAL A 34 6.04 -1.04 4.86
C VAL A 34 6.17 0.42 5.24
N PHE A 35 5.51 0.82 6.33
CA PHE A 35 5.48 2.20 6.81
C PHE A 35 5.74 2.24 8.32
N PRO A 36 7.00 2.08 8.76
CA PRO A 36 7.35 2.15 10.17
C PRO A 36 7.10 3.54 10.76
N ASP A 37 6.74 3.59 12.04
CA ASP A 37 6.62 4.85 12.78
C ASP A 37 8.00 5.38 13.18
N ASN A 38 8.18 6.69 13.12
CA ASN A 38 9.35 7.40 13.63
C ASN A 38 10.71 6.91 13.06
N LEU A 39 10.73 6.41 11.82
CA LEU A 39 11.97 6.00 11.18
C LEU A 39 12.88 7.22 11.01
N LYS A 40 14.00 7.21 11.73
CA LYS A 40 15.03 8.23 11.58
C LYS A 40 15.99 7.80 10.47
N LYS A 41 16.44 8.78 9.69
CA LYS A 41 17.52 8.55 8.75
C LYS A 41 18.80 8.35 9.55
N GLU A 42 19.39 7.18 9.42
CA GLU A 42 20.68 6.87 10.02
C GLU A 42 21.81 7.65 9.33
N TYR A 43 22.87 7.94 10.08
CA TYR A 43 24.11 8.42 9.51
C TYR A 43 24.74 7.35 8.62
N TRP A 44 25.59 7.78 7.69
CA TRP A 44 26.37 6.83 6.92
C TRP A 44 27.27 6.04 7.87
N SER A 45 27.36 4.74 7.64
CA SER A 45 28.15 3.82 8.44
C SER A 45 29.05 3.00 7.53
N GLU A 46 30.28 2.74 7.96
CA GLU A 46 31.19 1.76 7.34
C GLU A 46 30.86 0.33 7.78
N THR A 47 29.89 0.14 8.69
CA THR A 47 29.42 -1.18 9.08
C THR A 47 28.79 -1.89 7.89
N GLU A 48 29.50 -2.87 7.35
CA GLU A 48 28.99 -3.75 6.31
C GLU A 48 28.17 -4.90 6.87
N LEU A 49 27.31 -5.48 6.01
CA LEU A 49 26.59 -6.70 6.33
C LEU A 49 27.60 -7.86 6.45
N LYS A 50 27.55 -8.61 7.54
CA LYS A 50 28.46 -9.75 7.73
C LYS A 50 28.31 -10.76 6.58
N PRO A 51 29.42 -11.31 6.04
CA PRO A 51 29.38 -12.29 4.96
C PRO A 51 28.48 -13.49 5.25
N GLU A 52 28.46 -13.97 6.51
CA GLU A 52 27.61 -15.07 6.97
C GLU A 52 26.12 -14.85 6.68
N ILE A 53 25.64 -13.61 6.73
CA ILE A 53 24.23 -13.29 6.46
C ILE A 53 23.92 -13.45 4.97
N VAL A 54 24.85 -13.03 4.10
CA VAL A 54 24.73 -13.15 2.64
C VAL A 54 24.75 -14.62 2.24
N GLU A 55 25.69 -15.39 2.77
CA GLU A 55 25.83 -16.83 2.51
C GLU A 55 24.60 -17.63 2.99
N ASN A 56 24.09 -17.31 4.20
CA ASN A 56 22.88 -17.93 4.72
C ASN A 56 21.67 -17.62 3.82
N TRP A 57 21.52 -16.37 3.37
CA TRP A 57 20.43 -16.00 2.47
C TRP A 57 20.53 -16.72 1.12
N GLN A 58 21.71 -16.80 0.53
CA GLN A 58 21.95 -17.56 -0.70
C GLN A 58 21.59 -19.03 -0.55
N THR A 59 21.96 -19.64 0.58
CA THR A 59 21.63 -21.03 0.91
C THR A 59 20.11 -21.23 0.99
N ILE A 60 19.40 -20.37 1.71
CA ILE A 60 17.93 -20.43 1.83
C ILE A 60 17.26 -20.34 0.46
N ILE A 61 17.69 -19.39 -0.38
CA ILE A 61 17.12 -19.23 -1.73
C ILE A 61 17.44 -20.44 -2.62
N SER A 62 18.65 -20.97 -2.57
CA SER A 62 19.04 -22.15 -3.35
C SER A 62 18.20 -23.36 -2.96
N ASN A 63 18.03 -23.62 -1.65
CA ASN A 63 17.17 -24.69 -1.15
C ASN A 63 15.72 -24.57 -1.62
N LEU A 64 15.19 -23.36 -1.79
CA LEU A 64 13.85 -23.13 -2.34
C LEU A 64 13.77 -23.37 -3.85
N LEU A 65 14.80 -22.99 -4.60
CA LEU A 65 14.86 -23.18 -6.05
C LEU A 65 15.12 -24.64 -6.44
N ASP A 66 15.82 -25.39 -5.58
CA ASP A 66 16.13 -26.80 -5.77
C ASP A 66 14.98 -27.75 -5.38
N VAL A 67 13.84 -27.20 -4.92
CA VAL A 67 12.63 -28.00 -4.67
C VAL A 67 12.19 -28.68 -5.95
N SER A 68 12.13 -30.01 -5.93
CA SER A 68 11.72 -30.82 -7.07
C SER A 68 10.32 -30.43 -7.56
N ILE A 69 10.23 -30.15 -8.86
CA ILE A 69 8.97 -29.83 -9.55
C ILE A 69 8.49 -31.08 -10.26
N ILE A 70 7.30 -31.55 -9.91
CA ILE A 70 6.62 -32.62 -10.64
C ILE A 70 6.08 -32.02 -11.94
N GLN A 71 6.32 -32.70 -13.06
CA GLN A 71 5.77 -32.32 -14.36
C GLN A 71 4.67 -33.30 -14.77
N ASP A 72 3.67 -32.83 -15.50
CA ASP A 72 2.71 -33.71 -16.15
C ASP A 72 3.25 -34.34 -17.44
N GLU A 73 2.43 -35.16 -18.08
CA GLU A 73 2.68 -35.82 -19.36
C GLU A 73 3.00 -34.87 -20.52
N THR A 74 2.78 -33.56 -20.35
CA THR A 74 3.10 -32.50 -21.33
C THR A 74 4.30 -31.63 -20.92
N ASN A 75 5.09 -32.07 -19.94
CA ASN A 75 6.22 -31.33 -19.35
C ASN A 75 5.82 -29.99 -18.69
N ASN A 76 4.55 -29.82 -18.32
CA ASN A 76 4.12 -28.63 -17.58
C ASN A 76 4.28 -28.85 -16.07
N PRO A 77 4.78 -27.86 -15.31
CA PRO A 77 4.85 -27.93 -13.85
C PRO A 77 3.48 -28.18 -13.21
N GLN A 78 3.37 -29.22 -12.41
CA GLN A 78 2.18 -29.56 -11.62
C GLN A 78 2.32 -29.03 -10.19
N PRO A 79 1.35 -28.24 -9.70
CA PRO A 79 1.43 -27.68 -8.36
C PRO A 79 1.20 -28.75 -7.27
N GLU A 80 2.11 -28.82 -6.30
CA GLU A 80 1.92 -29.61 -5.07
C GLU A 80 1.03 -28.84 -4.09
N ILE A 81 -0.03 -29.49 -3.57
CA ILE A 81 -0.96 -28.87 -2.62
C ILE A 81 -0.54 -29.17 -1.19
N LEU A 82 0.04 -28.19 -0.51
CA LEU A 82 0.26 -28.24 0.93
C LEU A 82 -1.02 -27.86 1.68
N ARG A 83 -1.53 -28.79 2.49
CA ARG A 83 -2.66 -28.53 3.39
C ARG A 83 -2.16 -27.96 4.72
N PHE A 84 -3.02 -27.25 5.43
CA PHE A 84 -2.76 -26.86 6.81
C PHE A 84 -2.85 -28.08 7.74
N THR A 85 -2.05 -28.11 8.81
CA THR A 85 -2.33 -29.02 9.92
C THR A 85 -3.68 -28.65 10.57
N PRO A 86 -4.36 -29.58 11.25
CA PRO A 86 -5.67 -29.31 11.86
C PRO A 86 -5.66 -28.09 12.79
N GLU A 87 -4.63 -27.94 13.62
CA GLU A 87 -4.49 -26.86 14.60
C GLU A 87 -4.20 -25.53 13.90
N ALA A 88 -3.31 -25.54 12.90
CA ALA A 88 -2.97 -24.36 12.12
C ALA A 88 -4.20 -23.84 11.34
N LYS A 89 -4.99 -24.76 10.78
CA LYS A 89 -6.24 -24.46 10.10
C LYS A 89 -7.27 -23.84 11.06
N GLN A 90 -7.42 -24.42 12.25
CA GLN A 90 -8.33 -23.88 13.26
C GLN A 90 -7.95 -22.45 13.63
N ARG A 91 -6.66 -22.18 13.88
CA ARG A 91 -6.18 -20.84 14.23
C ARG A 91 -6.43 -19.82 13.12
N LEU A 92 -6.24 -20.22 11.86
CA LEU A 92 -6.52 -19.38 10.69
C LEU A 92 -8.03 -19.07 10.59
N PHE A 93 -8.89 -20.06 10.86
CA PHE A 93 -10.34 -19.90 10.81
C PHE A 93 -10.85 -18.98 11.93
N GLU A 94 -10.28 -19.08 13.14
CA GLU A 94 -10.56 -18.16 14.24
C GLU A 94 -10.24 -16.72 13.86
N TRP A 95 -9.03 -16.48 13.33
CA TRP A 95 -8.64 -15.15 12.85
C TRP A 95 -9.53 -14.65 11.70
N GLN A 96 -9.87 -15.51 10.74
CA GLN A 96 -10.72 -15.13 9.61
C GLN A 96 -12.13 -14.71 10.06
N ARG A 97 -12.69 -15.39 11.07
CA ARG A 97 -13.96 -14.97 11.69
C ARG A 97 -13.83 -13.60 12.35
N GLU A 98 -12.78 -13.37 13.14
CA GLU A 98 -12.52 -12.06 13.76
C GLU A 98 -12.40 -10.95 12.70
N LEU A 99 -11.74 -11.23 11.59
CA LEU A 99 -11.60 -10.29 10.47
C LEU A 99 -12.93 -10.02 9.75
N THR A 100 -13.76 -11.05 9.61
CA THR A 100 -15.11 -10.94 9.02
C THR A 100 -16.02 -10.10 9.91
N ASP A 101 -16.03 -10.38 11.22
CA ASP A 101 -16.81 -9.61 12.20
C ASP A 101 -16.41 -8.14 12.21
N GLN A 102 -15.14 -7.82 12.04
CA GLN A 102 -14.66 -6.44 11.88
C GLN A 102 -15.17 -5.80 10.59
N SER A 103 -15.19 -6.54 9.49
CA SER A 103 -15.63 -6.04 8.18
C SER A 103 -17.13 -5.79 8.09
N ASN A 104 -17.92 -6.53 8.87
CA ASN A 104 -19.38 -6.38 8.93
C ASN A 104 -19.85 -5.17 9.76
N LYS A 105 -18.93 -4.45 10.43
CA LYS A 105 -19.29 -3.23 11.17
C LYS A 105 -19.52 -2.07 10.19
N PRO A 106 -20.63 -1.32 10.30
CA PRO A 106 -20.96 -0.24 9.35
C PRO A 106 -19.90 0.86 9.26
N GLU A 107 -19.22 1.14 10.36
CA GLU A 107 -18.13 2.12 10.47
C GLU A 107 -16.85 1.74 9.69
N ASN A 108 -16.78 0.53 9.13
CA ASN A 108 -15.59 -0.03 8.48
C ASN A 108 -15.77 -0.28 6.97
N GLU A 109 -16.76 0.32 6.30
CA GLU A 109 -17.02 0.08 4.87
C GLU A 109 -15.77 0.34 4.00
N ALA A 110 -15.01 1.40 4.30
CA ALA A 110 -13.74 1.73 3.65
C ALA A 110 -12.60 0.73 3.95
N ILE A 111 -12.69 -0.05 5.03
CA ILE A 111 -11.67 -1.00 5.50
C ILE A 111 -12.01 -2.44 5.02
N SER A 112 -13.25 -2.69 4.62
CA SER A 112 -13.72 -3.99 4.13
C SER A 112 -12.89 -4.51 2.94
N GLY A 113 -12.56 -3.63 1.99
CA GLY A 113 -11.72 -3.93 0.84
C GLY A 113 -10.30 -4.36 1.24
N ILE A 114 -9.71 -3.65 2.21
CA ILE A 114 -8.39 -3.98 2.78
C ILE A 114 -8.43 -5.35 3.43
N ASN A 115 -9.43 -5.60 4.29
CA ASN A 115 -9.58 -6.87 5.01
C ASN A 115 -9.70 -8.07 4.05
N ALA A 116 -10.49 -7.93 2.97
CA ALA A 116 -10.63 -8.99 1.97
C ALA A 116 -9.29 -9.34 1.28
N LYS A 117 -8.40 -8.36 1.06
CA LYS A 117 -7.06 -8.62 0.51
C LYS A 117 -6.12 -9.24 1.54
N ILE A 118 -6.17 -8.74 2.77
CA ILE A 118 -5.40 -9.27 3.90
C ILE A 118 -5.71 -10.74 4.16
N GLU A 119 -6.98 -11.15 4.05
CA GLU A 119 -7.36 -12.57 4.15
C GLU A 119 -6.60 -13.45 3.15
N MET A 120 -6.58 -13.04 1.88
CA MET A 120 -5.84 -13.75 0.82
C MET A 120 -4.33 -13.77 1.08
N TYR A 121 -3.77 -12.66 1.57
CA TYR A 121 -2.35 -12.57 1.90
C TYR A 121 -1.96 -13.47 3.07
N ALA A 122 -2.83 -13.66 4.07
CA ALA A 122 -2.54 -14.52 5.21
C ALA A 122 -2.23 -15.96 4.76
N VAL A 123 -3.03 -16.51 3.85
CA VAL A 123 -2.82 -17.85 3.29
C VAL A 123 -1.52 -17.93 2.49
N ARG A 124 -1.25 -16.93 1.63
CA ARG A 124 -0.04 -16.88 0.81
C ARG A 124 1.23 -16.78 1.66
N LEU A 125 1.22 -15.89 2.65
CA LEU A 125 2.34 -15.70 3.56
C LEU A 125 2.56 -16.94 4.43
N ALA A 126 1.50 -17.65 4.84
CA ALA A 126 1.65 -18.88 5.59
C ALA A 126 2.38 -19.96 4.76
N LEU A 127 2.05 -20.10 3.47
CA LEU A 127 2.79 -20.99 2.58
C LEU A 127 4.24 -20.55 2.39
N ILE A 128 4.47 -19.26 2.13
CA ILE A 128 5.83 -18.71 1.96
C ILE A 128 6.67 -18.98 3.21
N LEU A 129 6.14 -18.68 4.40
CA LEU A 129 6.85 -18.91 5.65
C LEU A 129 7.08 -20.39 5.93
N GLN A 130 6.14 -21.28 5.59
CA GLN A 130 6.36 -22.72 5.70
C GLN A 130 7.52 -23.19 4.82
N MET A 131 7.57 -22.70 3.57
CA MET A 131 8.65 -23.05 2.64
C MET A 131 9.99 -22.46 3.06
N VAL A 132 10.03 -21.23 3.58
CA VAL A 132 11.24 -20.63 4.16
C VAL A 132 11.74 -21.47 5.35
N ARG A 133 10.85 -21.90 6.25
CA ARG A 133 11.22 -22.80 7.36
C ARG A 133 11.76 -24.14 6.88
N TYR A 134 11.16 -24.72 5.85
CA TYR A 134 11.69 -25.93 5.21
C TYR A 134 13.09 -25.70 4.66
N ALA A 135 13.33 -24.59 3.96
CA ALA A 135 14.64 -24.23 3.43
C ALA A 135 15.70 -23.97 4.52
N CYS A 136 15.28 -23.54 5.72
CA CYS A 136 16.13 -23.42 6.90
C CYS A 136 16.30 -24.74 7.68
N ASN A 137 15.70 -25.84 7.24
CA ASN A 137 15.65 -27.13 7.97
C ASN A 137 14.97 -27.03 9.35
N GLU A 138 14.05 -26.07 9.52
CA GLU A 138 13.25 -25.81 10.73
C GLU A 138 11.80 -26.31 10.60
N GLY A 139 11.49 -26.98 9.49
CA GLY A 139 10.16 -27.45 9.14
C GLY A 139 10.20 -28.45 7.99
N ASN A 140 9.02 -28.86 7.52
CA ASN A 140 8.87 -29.78 6.39
C ASN A 140 7.99 -29.17 5.30
N LYS A 141 7.96 -29.81 4.13
CA LYS A 141 7.09 -29.44 3.00
C LYS A 141 5.78 -30.24 2.92
N GLN A 142 5.37 -30.93 3.98
CA GLN A 142 4.19 -31.82 3.96
C GLN A 142 2.91 -31.06 4.30
N ALA A 143 2.98 -30.11 5.23
CA ALA A 143 1.85 -29.32 5.66
C ALA A 143 2.27 -27.94 6.16
N ILE A 144 1.35 -26.97 6.07
CA ILE A 144 1.53 -25.65 6.68
C ILE A 144 1.22 -25.76 8.18
N GLY A 145 2.26 -25.54 8.99
CA GLY A 145 2.22 -25.67 10.45
C GLY A 145 1.81 -24.39 11.18
N MET A 146 1.67 -24.53 12.50
CA MET A 146 1.18 -23.46 13.37
C MET A 146 2.07 -22.22 13.35
N GLU A 147 3.40 -22.36 13.42
CA GLU A 147 4.29 -21.19 13.51
C GLU A 147 4.32 -20.41 12.19
N ALA A 148 4.15 -21.09 11.05
CA ALA A 148 4.02 -20.43 9.74
C ALA A 148 2.71 -19.61 9.68
N VAL A 149 1.60 -20.19 10.15
CA VAL A 149 0.32 -19.45 10.26
C VAL A 149 0.46 -18.26 11.22
N GLN A 150 1.01 -18.46 12.42
CA GLN A 150 1.16 -17.37 13.38
C GLN A 150 2.07 -16.24 12.87
N GLY A 151 3.17 -16.60 12.19
CA GLY A 151 4.04 -15.62 11.52
C GLY A 151 3.31 -14.85 10.44
N ALA A 152 2.52 -15.54 9.61
CA ALA A 152 1.71 -14.91 8.57
C ALA A 152 0.67 -13.96 9.16
N LEU A 153 -0.02 -14.37 10.23
CA LEU A 153 -1.00 -13.54 10.94
C LEU A 153 -0.34 -12.27 11.51
N LYS A 154 0.86 -12.36 12.09
CA LYS A 154 1.62 -11.18 12.55
C LYS A 154 1.95 -10.23 11.39
N LEU A 155 2.39 -10.77 10.25
CA LEU A 155 2.71 -9.95 9.07
C LEU A 155 1.49 -9.25 8.50
N VAL A 156 0.37 -9.96 8.35
CA VAL A 156 -0.84 -9.34 7.79
C VAL A 156 -1.48 -8.33 8.73
N GLU A 157 -1.39 -8.50 10.04
CA GLU A 157 -1.82 -7.47 10.99
C GLU A 157 -0.96 -6.21 10.88
N TYR A 158 0.35 -6.36 10.67
CA TYR A 158 1.21 -5.22 10.36
C TYR A 158 0.79 -4.53 9.05
N PHE A 159 0.63 -5.28 7.96
CA PHE A 159 0.27 -4.73 6.66
C PHE A 159 -1.13 -4.12 6.63
N LYS A 160 -2.08 -4.67 7.40
CA LYS A 160 -3.40 -4.08 7.57
C LYS A 160 -3.30 -2.71 8.23
N LYS A 161 -2.54 -2.60 9.33
CA LYS A 161 -2.34 -1.31 10.04
C LYS A 161 -1.69 -0.27 9.14
N THR A 162 -0.66 -0.65 8.37
CA THR A 162 0.01 0.28 7.45
C THR A 162 -0.88 0.65 6.25
N ALA A 163 -1.68 -0.28 5.72
CA ALA A 163 -2.67 0.02 4.69
C ALA A 163 -3.73 1.02 5.17
N ILE A 164 -4.27 0.85 6.39
CA ILE A 164 -5.19 1.81 7.00
C ILE A 164 -4.52 3.18 7.18
N LYS A 165 -3.26 3.21 7.62
CA LYS A 165 -2.49 4.45 7.74
C LYS A 165 -2.32 5.16 6.40
N VAL A 166 -1.97 4.42 5.35
CA VAL A 166 -1.84 4.95 3.98
C VAL A 166 -3.18 5.50 3.47
N HIS A 167 -4.27 4.74 3.66
CA HIS A 167 -5.62 5.19 3.31
C HIS A 167 -6.03 6.45 4.06
N SER A 168 -5.67 6.56 5.35
CA SER A 168 -5.89 7.76 6.16
C SER A 168 -5.10 8.95 5.63
N ILE A 169 -3.83 8.78 5.24
CA ILE A 169 -3.02 9.85 4.64
C ILE A 169 -3.62 10.33 3.32
N VAL A 170 -4.04 9.40 2.46
CA VAL A 170 -4.66 9.72 1.16
C VAL A 170 -6.02 10.40 1.31
N SER A 171 -6.83 9.92 2.26
CA SER A 171 -8.18 10.44 2.52
C SER A 171 -8.15 11.79 3.24
N ASN A 172 -7.22 11.98 4.19
CA ASN A 172 -7.09 13.21 5.00
C ASN A 172 -6.10 14.23 4.43
N ALA A 173 -5.45 13.97 3.30
CA ALA A 173 -4.61 14.97 2.64
C ALA A 173 -5.47 16.18 2.26
N ASN A 174 -5.02 17.38 2.65
CA ASN A 174 -5.65 18.63 2.23
C ASN A 174 -5.78 18.59 0.69
N PRO A 175 -6.95 18.89 0.10
CA PRO A 175 -7.10 18.96 -1.35
C PRO A 175 -6.02 19.81 -2.04
N LEU A 176 -5.45 20.78 -1.33
CA LEU A 176 -4.30 21.57 -1.77
C LEU A 176 -3.03 20.73 -1.93
N ASP A 177 -2.73 19.83 -0.99
CA ASP A 177 -1.54 18.97 -0.98
C ASP A 177 -1.56 17.94 -2.13
N LYS A 178 -2.72 17.71 -2.74
CA LYS A 178 -2.91 16.81 -3.90
C LYS A 178 -2.59 17.48 -5.23
N LEU A 179 -2.39 18.79 -5.26
CA LEU A 179 -2.10 19.52 -6.49
C LEU A 179 -0.60 19.55 -6.80
N PRO A 180 -0.20 19.69 -8.08
CA PRO A 180 1.19 19.97 -8.42
C PRO A 180 1.64 21.32 -7.83
N SER A 181 2.96 21.47 -7.60
CA SER A 181 3.53 22.61 -6.85
C SER A 181 3.21 23.99 -7.44
N ASP A 182 3.04 24.10 -8.76
CA ASP A 182 2.66 25.34 -9.44
C ASP A 182 1.26 25.81 -8.99
N LYS A 183 0.29 24.90 -8.89
CA LYS A 183 -1.07 25.20 -8.43
C LYS A 183 -1.15 25.40 -6.92
N GLN A 184 -0.32 24.71 -6.14
CA GLN A 184 -0.19 24.99 -4.70
C GLN A 184 0.29 26.43 -4.48
N ASN A 185 1.36 26.82 -5.16
CA ASN A 185 1.91 28.17 -5.08
C ASN A 185 0.90 29.23 -5.55
N LEU A 186 0.19 28.95 -6.64
CA LEU A 186 -0.89 29.82 -7.12
C LEU A 186 -1.98 30.00 -6.07
N TYR A 187 -2.46 28.91 -5.47
CA TYR A 187 -3.49 28.97 -4.42
C TYR A 187 -3.02 29.77 -3.20
N ILE A 188 -1.76 29.59 -2.78
CA ILE A 188 -1.13 30.34 -1.67
C ILE A 188 -1.04 31.84 -2.00
N ALA A 189 -0.74 32.18 -3.25
CA ALA A 189 -0.61 33.57 -3.70
C ALA A 189 -1.96 34.31 -3.85
N LEU A 190 -3.07 33.59 -3.92
CA LEU A 190 -4.40 34.20 -3.99
C LEU A 190 -4.81 34.78 -2.62
N PRO A 191 -5.48 35.94 -2.60
CA PRO A 191 -6.15 36.44 -1.40
C PRO A 191 -7.21 35.45 -0.88
N ASP A 192 -7.57 35.56 0.41
CA ASP A 192 -8.63 34.71 1.01
C ASP A 192 -10.00 34.92 0.35
N THR A 193 -10.27 36.12 -0.13
CA THR A 193 -11.40 36.44 -0.99
C THR A 193 -10.93 37.30 -2.14
N PHE A 194 -11.32 36.95 -3.36
CA PHE A 194 -10.84 37.61 -4.58
C PHE A 194 -11.88 37.58 -5.70
N THR A 195 -11.77 38.54 -6.61
CA THR A 195 -12.52 38.56 -7.87
C THR A 195 -11.79 37.75 -8.94
N THR A 196 -12.52 37.30 -9.96
CA THR A 196 -11.94 36.58 -11.10
C THR A 196 -10.84 37.40 -11.78
N SER A 197 -11.01 38.73 -11.87
CA SER A 197 -10.01 39.63 -12.45
C SER A 197 -8.72 39.66 -11.63
N GLU A 198 -8.81 39.79 -10.30
CA GLU A 198 -7.64 39.79 -9.41
C GLU A 198 -6.91 38.44 -9.46
N GLY A 199 -7.66 37.34 -9.43
CA GLY A 199 -7.08 36.00 -9.53
C GLY A 199 -6.37 35.75 -10.87
N VAL A 200 -6.90 36.28 -11.97
CA VAL A 200 -6.24 36.22 -13.29
C VAL A 200 -4.93 37.00 -13.29
N GLN A 201 -4.89 38.19 -12.68
CA GLN A 201 -3.65 38.98 -12.58
C GLN A 201 -2.57 38.25 -11.77
N VAL A 202 -2.95 37.63 -10.65
CA VAL A 202 -2.03 36.79 -9.85
C VAL A 202 -1.53 35.61 -10.68
N ALA A 203 -2.42 34.89 -11.37
CA ALA A 203 -2.04 33.76 -12.22
C ALA A 203 -1.09 34.17 -13.36
N GLU A 204 -1.35 35.28 -14.04
CA GLU A 204 -0.51 35.80 -15.12
C GLU A 204 0.89 36.20 -14.60
N SER A 205 0.97 36.80 -13.41
CA SER A 205 2.26 37.14 -12.77
C SER A 205 3.12 35.91 -12.48
N MET A 206 2.50 34.73 -12.38
CA MET A 206 3.15 33.43 -12.18
C MET A 206 3.31 32.62 -13.47
N GLY A 207 3.02 33.22 -14.63
CA GLY A 207 3.13 32.56 -15.94
C GLY A 207 1.99 31.57 -16.27
N ILE A 208 0.88 31.62 -15.54
CA ILE A 208 -0.28 30.73 -15.73
C ILE A 208 -1.31 31.42 -16.63
N ALA A 209 -1.66 30.78 -17.74
CA ALA A 209 -2.65 31.31 -18.67
C ALA A 209 -4.05 31.46 -18.03
N GLU A 210 -4.76 32.54 -18.36
CA GLU A 210 -6.11 32.85 -17.87
C GLU A 210 -7.08 31.65 -17.96
N ARG A 211 -7.07 30.94 -19.09
CA ARG A 211 -7.92 29.75 -19.30
C ARG A 211 -7.61 28.63 -18.30
N THR A 212 -6.33 28.43 -17.96
CA THR A 212 -5.90 27.43 -16.98
C THR A 212 -6.36 27.84 -15.57
N PHE A 213 -6.25 29.12 -15.23
CA PHE A 213 -6.74 29.68 -13.97
C PHE A 213 -8.26 29.53 -13.82
N LYS A 214 -9.04 29.93 -14.84
CA LYS A 214 -10.50 29.77 -14.81
C LYS A 214 -10.94 28.32 -14.67
N ARG A 215 -10.20 27.37 -15.26
CA ARG A 215 -10.43 25.93 -15.04
C ARG A 215 -10.11 25.53 -13.60
N PHE A 216 -9.06 26.10 -13.01
CA PHE A 216 -8.67 25.82 -11.63
C PHE A 216 -9.74 26.25 -10.61
N LEU A 217 -10.40 27.40 -10.85
CA LEU A 217 -11.51 27.89 -10.02
C LEU A 217 -12.72 26.96 -9.94
N ASN A 218 -12.85 26.00 -10.86
CA ASN A 218 -13.94 25.02 -10.81
C ASN A 218 -13.74 23.95 -9.73
N ASN A 219 -12.58 23.93 -9.05
CA ASN A 219 -12.33 23.00 -7.95
C ASN A 219 -13.10 23.45 -6.69
N LYS A 220 -14.27 22.83 -6.47
CA LYS A 220 -15.15 23.10 -5.34
C LYS A 220 -14.60 22.65 -3.99
N GLU A 221 -13.57 21.81 -3.97
CA GLU A 221 -12.89 21.45 -2.73
C GLU A 221 -12.00 22.59 -2.24
N LEU A 222 -11.53 23.48 -3.13
CA LEU A 222 -10.59 24.55 -2.80
C LEU A 222 -11.23 25.94 -2.77
N PHE A 223 -12.27 26.14 -3.58
CA PHE A 223 -12.90 27.44 -3.75
C PHE A 223 -14.40 27.37 -3.52
N LYS A 224 -14.89 28.33 -2.76
CA LYS A 224 -16.32 28.58 -2.56
C LYS A 224 -16.75 29.76 -3.42
N TRP A 225 -17.77 29.54 -4.24
CA TRP A 225 -18.40 30.59 -5.00
C TRP A 225 -19.26 31.45 -4.07
N ILE A 226 -18.98 32.75 -4.01
CA ILE A 226 -19.75 33.70 -3.18
C ILE A 226 -20.88 34.31 -4.02
N ARG A 227 -20.50 34.93 -5.14
CA ARG A 227 -21.39 35.59 -6.09
C ARG A 227 -20.70 35.70 -7.45
N GLN A 228 -21.39 36.26 -8.44
CA GLN A 228 -20.88 36.35 -9.80
C GLN A 228 -19.49 37.01 -9.85
N GLY A 229 -18.48 36.22 -10.22
CA GLY A 229 -17.11 36.68 -10.35
C GLY A 229 -16.29 36.73 -9.06
N GLU A 230 -16.82 36.32 -7.90
CA GLU A 230 -16.13 36.37 -6.60
C GLU A 230 -16.06 34.99 -5.92
N TYR A 231 -14.88 34.70 -5.36
CA TYR A 231 -14.53 33.41 -4.78
C TYR A 231 -13.83 33.58 -3.43
N GLU A 232 -14.02 32.60 -2.55
CA GLU A 232 -13.35 32.46 -1.25
C GLU A 232 -12.49 31.19 -1.25
N LYS A 233 -11.28 31.26 -0.71
CA LYS A 233 -10.43 30.10 -0.42
C LYS A 233 -11.01 29.29 0.74
N LEU A 234 -11.00 27.97 0.66
CA LEU A 234 -11.53 27.07 1.70
C LEU A 234 -10.49 26.60 2.72
N PHE A 235 -9.21 26.80 2.43
CA PHE A 235 -8.04 26.45 3.24
C PHE A 235 -7.01 27.58 3.26
#